data_AF-A0A960SLY5-F1
#
_entry.id   AF-A0A960SLY5-F1
#
_cell.length_a   1.000
_cell.length_b   1.000
_cell.length_c   1.000
_cell.angle_alpha   90.00
_cell.angle_beta   90.00
_cell.angle_gamma   90.00
#
_symmetry.space_group_name_H-M   'P 1'
#
loop_
_entity.id
_entity.type
_entity.pdbx_description
1 polymer ?
#
loop_
_entity_poly.entity_id
_entity_poly.type
_entity_poly.pdbx_seq_one_letter_code
_entity_poly.pdbx_strand_id
1 'polypeptide(L)' 'ETEGMRFAPCLPEGITHLELANLQYREAIMDIRVYGQGQRVEEMLVNGKPETLIAATTRGKVEVVIRVGK' A
#
# COMPACT_ATOMS: atom_id res chain seq x y z
N GLU A 1 8.64 11.16 -3.51
CA GLU A 1 9.97 10.81 -4.06
C GLU A 1 9.93 10.81 -5.57
N THR A 2 11.09 10.93 -6.21
CA THR A 2 11.25 10.81 -7.66
C THR A 2 11.05 9.38 -8.14
N GLU A 3 11.48 8.39 -7.35
CA GLU A 3 11.42 6.95 -7.66
C GLU A 3 10.01 6.35 -7.59
N GLY A 4 9.15 6.88 -6.71
CA GLY A 4 7.76 6.45 -6.59
C GLY A 4 7.12 6.74 -5.23
N MET A 5 6.27 5.82 -4.79
CA MET A 5 5.57 5.87 -3.50
C MET A 5 5.95 4.68 -2.64
N ARG A 6 6.33 4.97 -1.39
CA ARG A 6 6.52 4.00 -0.31
C ARG A 6 5.37 4.15 0.69
N PHE A 7 5.07 3.08 1.40
CA PHE A 7 4.04 3.08 2.43
C PHE A 7 4.65 2.85 3.81
N ALA A 8 4.22 3.67 4.78
CA ALA A 8 4.56 3.53 6.19
C ALA A 8 3.26 3.66 7.04
N PRO A 9 2.30 2.75 6.88
CA PRO A 9 1.06 2.78 7.66
C PRO A 9 1.33 2.50 9.14
N CYS A 10 0.51 3.10 9.99
CA CYS A 10 0.47 2.82 11.43
C CYS A 10 -0.97 2.45 11.78
N LEU A 11 -1.21 1.18 12.07
CA LEU A 11 -2.53 0.67 12.47
C LEU A 11 -2.55 0.54 13.99
N PRO A 12 -3.35 1.36 14.71
CA PRO A 12 -3.47 1.26 16.15
C PRO A 12 -4.19 -0.03 16.56
N GLU A 13 -4.06 -0.40 17.83
CA GLU A 13 -4.80 -1.54 18.38
C GLU A 13 -6.32 -1.35 18.18
N GLY A 14 -6.99 -2.44 17.80
CA GLY A 14 -8.42 -2.43 17.49
C GLY A 14 -8.76 -2.17 16.02
N ILE A 15 -7.82 -1.66 15.20
CA ILE A 15 -7.98 -1.58 13.74
C ILE A 15 -7.15 -2.68 13.11
N THR A 16 -7.80 -3.71 12.56
CA THR A 16 -7.13 -4.85 11.91
C THR A 16 -7.15 -4.79 10.38
N HIS A 17 -7.96 -3.88 9.83
CA HIS A 17 -8.21 -3.74 8.40
C HIS A 17 -8.55 -2.30 8.06
N LEU A 18 -7.98 -1.80 6.96
CA LEU A 18 -8.25 -0.49 6.38
C LEU A 18 -8.27 -0.60 4.86
N GLU A 19 -9.20 0.10 4.22
CA GLU A 19 -9.24 0.24 2.76
C GLU A 19 -9.25 1.71 2.35
N LEU A 20 -8.42 2.02 1.36
CA LEU A 20 -8.40 3.29 0.65
C LEU A 20 -8.60 2.99 -0.83
N ALA A 21 -9.84 3.20 -1.30
CA ALA A 21 -10.21 2.95 -2.68
C ALA A 21 -10.09 4.20 -3.55
N ASN A 22 -9.80 4.01 -4.83
CA ASN A 22 -9.70 5.06 -5.85
C ASN A 22 -8.72 6.20 -5.48
N LEU A 23 -7.60 5.88 -4.83
CA LEU A 23 -6.56 6.86 -4.56
C LEU A 23 -5.81 7.20 -5.85
N GLN A 24 -6.01 8.41 -6.37
CA GLN A 24 -5.27 8.90 -7.52
C GLN A 24 -3.81 9.20 -7.13
N TYR A 25 -2.86 8.64 -7.87
CA TYR A 25 -1.45 9.02 -7.80
C TYR A 25 -0.84 9.04 -9.20
N ARG A 26 -0.46 10.25 -9.66
CA ARG A 26 0.04 10.47 -11.03
C ARG A 26 -0.94 9.91 -12.07
N GLU A 27 -0.49 9.01 -12.94
CA GLU A 27 -1.29 8.34 -13.98
C GLU A 27 -1.93 7.03 -13.49
N ALA A 28 -1.87 6.73 -12.20
CA ALA A 28 -2.44 5.53 -11.59
C ALA A 28 -3.62 5.83 -10.67
N ILE A 29 -4.55 4.87 -10.59
CA ILE A 29 -5.66 4.82 -9.63
C ILE A 29 -5.43 3.59 -8.77
N MET A 30 -5.28 3.78 -7.47
CA MET A 30 -4.88 2.74 -6.54
C MET A 30 -6.03 2.35 -5.60
N ASP A 31 -6.22 1.04 -5.44
CA ASP A 31 -7.03 0.46 -4.38
C ASP A 31 -6.08 -0.19 -3.37
N ILE A 32 -5.96 0.41 -2.19
CA ILE A 32 -5.03 -0.01 -1.14
C ILE A 32 -5.79 -0.70 -0.02
N ARG A 33 -5.32 -1.89 0.37
CA ARG A 33 -5.83 -2.64 1.52
C ARG A 33 -4.69 -2.86 2.50
N VAL A 34 -4.88 -2.49 3.76
CA VAL A 34 -3.89 -2.66 4.83
C VAL A 34 -4.46 -3.58 5.89
N TYR A 35 -3.73 -4.65 6.23
CA TYR A 35 -4.12 -5.65 7.21
C TYR A 35 -3.10 -5.72 8.35
N GLY A 36 -3.56 -6.06 9.55
CA GLY A 36 -2.71 -6.30 10.73
C GLY A 36 -2.76 -5.15 11.73
N GLN A 37 -1.76 -5.09 12.61
CA GLN A 37 -1.64 -4.07 13.65
C GLN A 37 -0.17 -3.68 13.85
N GLY A 38 0.09 -2.42 14.18
CA GLY A 38 1.44 -1.87 14.35
C GLY A 38 1.88 -1.01 13.17
N GLN A 39 3.20 -0.80 13.07
CA GLN A 39 3.80 0.18 12.16
C GLN A 39 4.84 -0.43 11.20
N ARG A 40 5.18 -1.71 11.37
CA ARG A 40 6.19 -2.37 10.55
C ARG A 40 5.52 -3.04 9.37
N VAL A 41 5.88 -2.63 8.15
CA VAL A 41 5.47 -3.33 6.92
C VAL A 41 6.20 -4.66 6.84
N GLU A 42 5.45 -5.76 6.89
CA GLU A 42 5.99 -7.12 6.77
C GLU A 42 5.92 -7.62 5.33
N GLU A 43 4.87 -7.23 4.61
CA GLU A 43 4.65 -7.60 3.21
C GLU A 43 3.95 -6.45 2.50
N MET A 44 4.36 -6.17 1.26
CA MET A 44 3.59 -5.36 0.35
C MET A 44 3.54 -6.05 -1.02
N LEU A 45 2.32 -6.15 -1.55
CA LEU A 45 2.04 -6.70 -2.86
C LEU A 45 1.47 -5.60 -3.75
N VAL A 46 2.01 -5.46 -4.96
CA VAL A 46 1.47 -4.58 -6.01
C VAL A 46 0.99 -5.47 -7.14
N ASN A 47 -0.30 -5.45 -7.44
CA ASN A 47 -0.95 -6.36 -8.40
C ASN A 47 -0.60 -7.84 -8.14
N GLY A 48 -0.57 -8.24 -6.86
CA GLY A 48 -0.26 -9.60 -6.42
C GLY A 48 1.22 -9.99 -6.43
N LYS A 49 2.15 -9.08 -6.76
CA LYS A 49 3.59 -9.35 -6.75
C LYS A 49 4.28 -8.66 -5.57
N PRO A 50 5.21 -9.34 -4.87
CA PRO A 50 6.01 -8.73 -3.81
C PRO A 50 6.80 -7.54 -4.34
N GLU A 51 6.58 -6.37 -3.73
CA GLU A 51 7.25 -5.12 -4.08
C GLU A 51 7.48 -4.31 -2.81
N THR A 52 8.46 -3.39 -2.83
CA THR A 52 8.73 -2.47 -1.70
C THR A 52 8.34 -1.03 -2.01
N LEU A 53 7.90 -0.78 -3.24
CA LEU A 53 7.69 0.55 -3.82
C LEU A 53 6.66 0.44 -4.95
N ILE A 54 5.79 1.45 -5.07
CA ILE A 54 5.03 1.67 -6.32
C ILE A 54 5.84 2.61 -7.19
N ALA A 55 6.36 2.10 -8.30
CA ALA A 55 7.18 2.88 -9.22
C ALA A 55 6.43 4.13 -9.73
N ALA A 56 7.16 5.24 -9.83
CA ALA A 56 6.70 6.51 -10.37
C ALA A 56 6.10 6.44 -11.78
N THR A 57 6.48 5.40 -12.55
CA THR A 57 6.05 5.12 -13.92
C THR A 57 4.82 4.23 -14.00
N THR A 58 4.28 3.77 -12.86
CA THR A 58 3.07 2.94 -12.82
C THR A 58 1.88 3.73 -13.35
N ARG A 59 1.03 3.07 -14.15
CA ARG A 59 -0.15 3.67 -14.81
C ARG A 59 -1.35 2.76 -14.69
N GLY A 60 -2.54 3.33 -14.78
CA GLY A 60 -3.80 2.60 -14.77
C GLY A 60 -4.22 2.13 -13.37
N LYS A 61 -5.07 1.11 -13.31
CA LYS A 61 -5.55 0.56 -12.03
C LYS A 61 -4.48 -0.29 -11.37
N VAL A 62 -4.28 -0.08 -10.07
CA VAL A 62 -3.29 -0.76 -9.26
C VAL A 62 -3.94 -1.25 -8.00
N GLU A 63 -3.82 -2.55 -7.73
CA GLU A 63 -4.16 -3.12 -6.43
C GLU A 63 -2.91 -3.14 -5.55
N VAL A 64 -3.05 -2.66 -4.31
CA VAL A 64 -1.98 -2.64 -3.32
C VAL A 64 -2.47 -3.34 -2.07
N VAL A 65 -1.75 -4.37 -1.63
CA VAL A 65 -2.02 -5.06 -0.37
C VAL A 65 -0.82 -4.91 0.54
N ILE A 66 -1.04 -4.45 1.77
CA ILE A 66 0.02 -4.24 2.76
C ILE A 66 -0.34 -5.03 4.01
N ARG A 67 0.62 -5.78 4.54
CA ARG A 67 0.50 -6.43 5.86
C ARG A 67 1.45 -5.75 6.83
N VAL A 68 0.92 -5.41 8.00
CA VAL A 68 1.69 -4.78 9.07
C VAL A 68 1.73 -5.63 10.33
N GLY A 69 2.85 -5.52 11.03
CA GLY A 69 3.09 -6.10 12.34
C GLY A 69 3.63 -5.07 13.33
N LYS A 70 3.87 -5.54 14.57
CA LYS A 70 4.43 -4.75 15.66
C LYS A 70 5.88 -4.35 15.40
#